data_AF-A0A1I1CER9-F1
#
_entry.id   AF-A0A1I1CER9-F1
#
_cell.length_a   1.000
_cell.length_b   1.000
_cell.length_c   1.000
_cell.angle_alpha   90.00
_cell.angle_beta   90.00
_cell.angle_gamma   90.00
#
_symmetry.space_group_name_H-M   'P 1'
#
loop_
_entity.id
_entity.type
_entity.pdbx_description
1 polymer ?
#
loop_
_entity_poly.entity_id
_entity_poly.type
_entity_poly.pdbx_seq_one_letter_code
_entity_poly.pdbx_strand_id
1 'polypeptide(L)'
;MDTNANEQQPKPEKKKLALNVVSSKEHKGFGAGTIDLSQVSPVIIDGGEAYIDVGAMHAKSKVEKGIKFSPEKENVPNGRQVWIVWVAVDRDERGSFYGGATACEMLIDTEARRGWKVLAEHVNLMDRAIKRKFMLEELGDEDKAALRRLLQSHNYEWWDRSPEDLKDQLA
;
A
#
# COMPACT_ATOMS: atom_id res chain seq x y z
N MET A 1 -34.26 59.26 -44.25
CA MET A 1 -33.88 60.16 -43.15
C MET A 1 -34.07 59.40 -41.84
N ASP A 2 -33.41 58.26 -41.68
CA ASP A 2 -32.01 58.10 -41.27
C ASP A 2 -31.78 58.58 -39.83
N THR A 3 -31.71 57.63 -38.90
CA THR A 3 -30.52 57.43 -38.05
C THR A 3 -30.68 56.16 -37.20
N ASN A 4 -29.94 55.12 -37.59
CA ASN A 4 -29.67 53.94 -36.78
C ASN A 4 -28.64 54.31 -35.70
N ALA A 5 -29.00 54.18 -34.42
CA ALA A 5 -28.06 54.17 -33.31
C ALA A 5 -27.70 52.72 -32.96
N ASN A 6 -26.42 52.41 -33.11
CA ASN A 6 -25.79 51.13 -32.86
C ASN A 6 -25.54 50.96 -31.35
N GLU A 7 -26.36 50.16 -30.66
CA GLU A 7 -26.07 49.72 -29.29
C GLU A 7 -25.29 48.41 -29.32
N GLN A 8 -23.98 48.53 -29.09
CA GLN A 8 -23.05 47.42 -28.87
C GLN A 8 -23.37 46.74 -27.54
N GLN A 9 -23.81 45.49 -27.60
CA GLN A 9 -23.89 44.62 -26.41
C GLN A 9 -22.47 44.19 -25.98
N PRO A 10 -22.10 44.30 -24.70
CA PRO A 10 -20.79 43.90 -24.23
C PRO A 10 -20.65 42.37 -24.20
N LYS A 11 -19.55 41.87 -24.79
CA LYS A 11 -19.15 40.45 -24.77
C LYS A 11 -18.84 40.02 -23.33
N PRO A 12 -19.29 38.84 -22.88
CA PRO A 12 -18.95 38.36 -21.54
C PRO A 12 -17.47 37.99 -21.45
N GLU A 13 -16.74 38.68 -20.55
CA GLU A 13 -15.35 38.44 -20.23
C GLU A 13 -15.15 37.03 -19.64
N LYS A 14 -14.26 36.27 -20.27
CA LYS A 14 -13.79 34.98 -19.76
C LYS A 14 -12.99 35.23 -18.48
N LYS A 15 -13.57 34.89 -17.33
CA LYS A 15 -12.85 34.83 -16.04
C LYS A 15 -11.67 33.86 -16.18
N LYS A 16 -10.45 34.42 -16.23
CA LYS A 16 -9.20 33.67 -16.08
C LYS A 16 -9.15 33.15 -14.64
N LEU A 17 -9.45 31.87 -14.45
CA LEU A 17 -9.15 31.16 -13.20
C LEU A 17 -7.63 31.04 -13.09
N ALA A 18 -7.03 31.91 -12.29
CA ALA A 18 -5.66 31.75 -11.83
C ALA A 18 -5.61 30.53 -10.91
N LEU A 19 -5.03 29.43 -11.40
CA LEU A 19 -4.68 28.29 -10.55
C LEU A 19 -3.39 28.65 -9.80
N ASN A 20 -3.54 29.21 -8.60
CA ASN A 20 -2.45 29.22 -7.62
C ASN A 20 -2.25 27.78 -7.14
N VAL A 21 -1.27 27.08 -7.72
CA VAL A 21 -0.78 25.82 -7.16
C VAL A 21 0.21 26.15 -6.05
N VAL A 22 -0.32 26.35 -4.85
CA VAL A 22 0.41 26.07 -3.62
C VAL A 22 -0.51 25.20 -2.76
N SER A 23 -0.19 23.92 -2.71
CA SER A 23 -0.91 22.94 -1.91
C SER A 23 0.08 21.85 -1.47
N SER A 24 1.03 22.24 -0.63
CA SER A 24 1.43 21.43 0.52
C SER A 24 0.20 21.25 1.41
N LYS A 25 -0.66 20.29 1.05
CA LYS A 25 -1.80 19.89 1.88
C LYS A 25 -1.59 18.46 2.30
N GLU A 26 -1.10 18.35 3.54
CA GLU A 26 -1.41 17.24 4.43
C GLU A 26 -2.88 16.83 4.24
N HIS A 27 -3.07 15.59 3.80
CA HIS A 27 -4.40 15.00 3.71
C HIS A 27 -4.91 14.70 5.12
N LYS A 28 -5.70 15.62 5.67
CA LYS A 28 -6.68 15.31 6.71
C LYS A 28 -7.94 14.77 6.05
N GLY A 29 -8.26 13.51 6.29
CA GLY A 29 -9.62 13.00 6.16
C GLY A 29 -9.73 11.57 5.65
N PHE A 30 -9.69 10.60 6.57
CA PHE A 30 -10.77 9.66 6.85
C PHE A 30 -10.60 9.18 8.31
N GLY A 31 -11.71 8.85 8.98
CA GLY A 31 -11.88 8.87 10.44
C GLY A 31 -10.94 8.01 11.32
N ALA A 32 -10.89 8.40 12.60
CA ALA A 32 -10.37 7.68 13.77
C ALA A 32 -8.86 7.35 13.81
N GLY A 33 -8.09 8.28 14.37
CA GLY A 33 -6.66 8.11 14.66
C GLY A 33 -5.80 8.44 13.44
N THR A 34 -4.87 9.38 13.59
CA THR A 34 -3.83 9.58 12.57
C THR A 34 -3.04 8.28 12.48
N ILE A 35 -3.25 7.50 11.43
CA ILE A 35 -2.45 6.30 11.15
C ILE A 35 -1.02 6.77 10.92
N ASP A 36 -0.11 6.40 11.81
CA ASP A 36 1.32 6.70 11.64
C ASP A 36 1.92 5.73 10.64
N LEU A 37 1.88 6.13 9.37
CA LEU A 37 2.45 5.37 8.26
C LEU A 37 3.98 5.26 8.33
N SER A 38 4.66 6.02 9.20
CA SER A 38 6.11 5.92 9.36
C SER A 38 6.56 4.62 10.02
N GLN A 39 5.65 3.95 10.73
CA GLN A 39 5.93 2.72 11.47
C GLN A 39 5.51 1.46 10.72
N VAL A 40 5.00 1.56 9.49
CA VAL A 40 4.62 0.40 8.67
C VAL A 40 5.46 0.34 7.40
N SER A 41 6.00 -0.84 7.12
CA SER A 41 6.78 -1.13 5.92
C SER A 41 6.10 -2.22 5.09
N PRO A 42 5.86 -1.99 3.79
CA PRO A 42 5.40 -3.04 2.90
C PRO A 42 6.56 -3.98 2.53
N VAL A 43 6.32 -5.27 2.70
CA VAL A 43 7.16 -6.37 2.21
C VAL A 43 6.42 -7.04 1.06
N ILE A 44 7.11 -7.25 -0.05
CA ILE A 44 6.60 -8.06 -1.17
C ILE A 44 7.16 -9.46 -1.04
N ILE A 45 6.33 -10.48 -1.29
CA ILE A 45 6.75 -11.86 -1.45
C ILE A 45 6.31 -12.33 -2.85
N ASP A 46 7.27 -12.70 -3.70
CA ASP A 46 7.04 -13.16 -5.07
C ASP A 46 7.95 -14.37 -5.33
N GLY A 47 7.36 -15.54 -5.62
CA GLY A 47 8.12 -16.75 -5.91
C GLY A 47 9.10 -17.19 -4.80
N GLY A 48 8.70 -17.11 -3.53
CA GLY A 48 9.54 -17.52 -2.39
C GLY A 48 10.63 -16.53 -2.00
N GLU A 49 10.69 -15.35 -2.64
CA GLU A 49 11.59 -14.25 -2.28
C GLU A 49 10.83 -13.12 -1.60
N ALA A 50 11.28 -12.71 -0.42
CA ALA A 50 10.71 -11.59 0.33
C ALA A 50 11.66 -10.38 0.32
N TYR A 51 11.13 -9.19 0.05
CA TYR A 51 11.90 -7.94 0.07
C TYR A 51 11.04 -6.73 0.45
N ILE A 52 11.67 -5.73 1.07
CA ILE A 52 11.00 -4.47 1.42
C ILE A 52 10.85 -3.62 0.15
N ASP A 53 9.63 -3.19 -0.16
CA ASP A 53 9.35 -2.31 -1.31
C ASP A 53 8.45 -1.14 -0.91
N VAL A 54 9.08 -0.05 -0.44
CA VAL A 54 8.40 1.19 -0.04
C VAL A 54 7.53 1.77 -1.17
N GLY A 55 7.80 1.41 -2.44
CA GLY A 55 6.95 1.78 -3.58
C GLY A 55 5.53 1.23 -3.49
N ALA A 56 5.33 0.06 -2.85
CA ALA A 56 4.02 -0.56 -2.68
C ALA A 56 3.03 0.32 -1.92
N MET A 57 3.53 1.20 -1.04
CA MET A 57 2.69 2.14 -0.27
C MET A 57 1.92 3.12 -1.17
N HIS A 58 2.41 3.35 -2.39
CA HIS A 58 1.79 4.24 -3.38
C HIS A 58 1.41 3.53 -4.68
N ALA A 59 1.26 2.20 -4.66
CA ALA A 59 1.04 1.37 -5.86
C ALA A 59 2.13 1.52 -6.94
N LYS A 60 3.39 1.70 -6.50
CA LYS A 60 4.58 1.91 -7.35
C LYS A 60 5.65 0.84 -7.11
N SER A 61 5.30 -0.28 -6.47
CA SER A 61 6.26 -1.37 -6.27
C SER A 61 6.76 -1.91 -7.61
N LYS A 62 7.90 -2.60 -7.59
CA LYS A 62 8.48 -3.21 -8.79
C LYS A 62 7.50 -4.15 -9.49
N VAL A 63 6.71 -4.90 -8.71
CA VAL A 63 5.71 -5.86 -9.19
C VAL A 63 4.44 -5.18 -9.70
N GLU A 64 4.10 -3.98 -9.21
CA GLU A 64 2.93 -3.22 -9.66
C GLU A 64 3.22 -2.33 -10.88
N LYS A 65 4.49 -2.02 -11.14
CA LYS A 65 4.87 -1.06 -12.19
C LYS A 65 4.44 -1.54 -13.57
N GLY A 66 3.59 -0.74 -14.22
CA GLY A 66 3.12 -1.02 -15.57
C GLY A 66 1.95 -2.00 -15.66
N ILE A 67 1.42 -2.42 -14.51
CA ILE A 67 0.26 -3.30 -14.37
C ILE A 67 -1.02 -2.48 -14.21
N LYS A 68 -2.09 -2.87 -14.91
CA LYS A 68 -3.42 -2.32 -14.70
C LYS A 68 -4.22 -3.23 -13.77
N PHE A 69 -4.53 -2.73 -12.58
CA PHE A 69 -5.32 -3.46 -11.58
C PHE A 69 -6.82 -3.45 -11.90
N SER A 70 -7.44 -4.61 -11.72
CA SER A 70 -8.88 -4.84 -11.79
C SER A 70 -9.38 -5.34 -10.42
N PRO A 71 -10.61 -4.99 -9.99
CA PRO A 71 -11.24 -5.59 -8.81
C PRO A 71 -11.70 -7.03 -9.05
N GLU A 72 -11.80 -7.46 -10.30
CA GLU A 72 -12.28 -8.78 -10.71
C GLU A 72 -11.09 -9.72 -10.97
N LYS A 73 -10.96 -10.78 -10.14
CA LYS A 73 -9.87 -11.76 -10.22
C LYS A 73 -9.83 -12.49 -11.56
N GLU A 74 -10.99 -12.70 -12.18
CA GLU A 74 -11.17 -13.33 -13.49
C GLU A 74 -10.45 -12.62 -14.65
N ASN A 75 -10.16 -11.32 -14.51
CA ASN A 75 -9.41 -10.55 -15.52
C ASN A 75 -7.90 -10.85 -15.52
N VAL A 76 -7.44 -11.75 -14.65
CA VAL A 76 -6.03 -12.11 -14.49
C VAL A 76 -5.88 -13.65 -14.48
N PRO A 77 -6.30 -14.33 -15.56
CA PRO A 77 -6.38 -15.80 -15.59
C PRO A 77 -5.02 -16.49 -15.45
N ASN A 78 -3.93 -15.82 -15.86
CA ASN A 78 -2.55 -16.31 -15.75
C ASN A 78 -1.75 -15.53 -14.69
N GLY A 79 -2.43 -14.86 -13.76
CA GLY A 79 -1.76 -14.10 -12.72
C GLY A 79 -1.00 -15.01 -11.77
N ARG A 80 0.30 -14.75 -11.59
CA ARG A 80 1.05 -15.38 -10.50
C ARG A 80 0.64 -14.73 -9.18
N GLN A 81 0.64 -15.53 -8.12
CA GLN A 81 0.39 -15.04 -6.78
C GLN A 81 1.58 -14.21 -6.29
N VAL A 82 1.28 -13.03 -5.74
CA VAL A 82 2.24 -12.17 -5.08
C VAL A 82 1.60 -11.69 -3.79
N TRP A 83 2.36 -11.65 -2.71
CA TRP A 83 1.87 -11.14 -1.42
C TRP A 83 2.40 -9.75 -1.14
N ILE A 84 1.56 -8.91 -0.54
CA ILE A 84 1.99 -7.71 0.17
C ILE A 84 1.78 -7.95 1.66
N VAL A 85 2.87 -7.99 2.41
CA VAL A 85 2.84 -8.10 3.86
C VAL A 85 3.11 -6.72 4.47
N TRP A 86 2.15 -6.21 5.26
CA TRP A 86 2.32 -4.98 6.01
C TRP A 86 3.00 -5.27 7.34
N VAL A 87 4.26 -4.88 7.49
CA VAL A 87 5.03 -5.10 8.73
C VAL A 87 5.06 -3.81 9.53
N ALA A 88 4.44 -3.80 10.71
CA ALA A 88 4.49 -2.71 11.66
C ALA A 88 5.65 -2.90 12.64
N VAL A 89 6.43 -1.85 12.85
CA VAL A 89 7.46 -1.76 13.89
C VAL A 89 6.87 -1.03 15.08
N ASP A 90 7.12 -1.55 16.26
CA ASP A 90 6.73 -0.92 17.53
C ASP A 90 7.95 -0.81 18.44
N ARG A 91 7.80 -0.11 19.57
CA ARG A 91 8.88 0.13 20.52
C ARG A 91 8.39 0.06 21.95
N ASP A 92 9.13 -0.67 22.78
CA ASP A 92 8.96 -0.71 24.23
C ASP A 92 10.24 -0.26 24.95
N GLU A 93 10.28 -0.47 26.28
CA GLU A 93 11.44 -0.17 27.13
C GLU A 93 12.71 -0.95 26.74
N ARG A 94 12.53 -2.13 26.13
CA ARG A 94 13.64 -2.98 25.66
C ARG A 94 14.14 -2.48 24.31
N GLY A 95 13.26 -1.95 23.47
CA GLY A 95 13.56 -1.20 22.25
C GLY A 95 12.60 -1.56 21.12
N SER A 96 13.05 -1.44 19.86
CA SER A 96 12.19 -1.71 18.72
C SER A 96 12.03 -3.21 18.44
N PHE A 97 10.84 -3.60 17.96
CA PHE A 97 10.47 -4.96 17.57
C PHE A 97 9.39 -4.94 16.49
N TYR A 98 9.20 -6.05 15.77
CA TYR A 98 8.07 -6.18 14.83
C TYR A 98 6.79 -6.43 15.62
N GLY A 99 5.91 -5.42 15.65
CA GLY A 99 4.72 -5.39 16.50
C GLY A 99 3.43 -5.85 15.82
N GLY A 100 3.41 -5.96 14.49
CA GLY A 100 2.28 -6.49 13.73
C GLY A 100 2.69 -6.86 12.30
N ALA A 101 2.01 -7.84 11.72
CA ALA A 101 2.26 -8.27 10.34
C ALA A 101 1.00 -8.85 9.71
N THR A 102 0.56 -8.36 8.56
CA THR A 102 -0.63 -8.89 7.87
C THR A 102 -0.36 -9.12 6.39
N ALA A 103 -0.75 -10.28 5.88
CA ALA A 103 -0.55 -10.66 4.48
C ALA A 103 -1.78 -10.34 3.63
N CYS A 104 -1.57 -9.73 2.46
CA CYS A 104 -2.59 -9.43 1.46
C CYS A 104 -2.25 -10.14 0.14
N GLU A 105 -3.19 -10.95 -0.38
CA GLU A 105 -3.02 -11.59 -1.69
C GLU A 105 -3.23 -10.58 -2.83
N MET A 106 -2.37 -10.65 -3.85
CA MET A 106 -2.63 -10.06 -5.15
C MET A 106 -2.18 -11.00 -6.28
N LEU A 107 -2.76 -10.82 -7.47
CA LEU A 107 -2.32 -11.51 -8.67
C LEU A 107 -1.66 -10.53 -9.63
N ILE A 108 -0.55 -10.95 -10.23
CA ILE A 108 0.18 -10.18 -11.24
C ILE A 108 0.40 -11.02 -12.49
N ASP A 109 -0.19 -10.58 -13.60
CA ASP A 109 0.12 -11.07 -14.94
C ASP A 109 0.98 -10.02 -15.65
N THR A 110 2.29 -10.27 -15.66
CA THR A 110 3.27 -9.37 -16.26
C THR A 110 3.17 -9.36 -17.79
N GLU A 111 2.79 -10.47 -18.42
CA GLU A 111 2.68 -10.59 -19.88
C GLU A 111 1.46 -9.80 -20.39
N ALA A 112 0.30 -9.99 -19.77
CA ALA A 112 -0.92 -9.27 -20.10
C ALA A 112 -0.97 -7.84 -19.52
N ARG A 113 0.00 -7.49 -18.65
CA ARG A 113 0.05 -6.24 -17.89
C ARG A 113 -1.25 -6.01 -17.09
N ARG A 114 -1.76 -7.08 -16.52
CA ARG A 114 -3.01 -7.12 -15.74
C ARG A 114 -2.69 -7.56 -14.33
N GLY A 115 -3.41 -7.00 -13.37
CA GLY A 115 -3.27 -7.38 -11.97
C GLY A 115 -4.62 -7.35 -11.29
N TRP A 116 -4.71 -8.08 -10.18
CA TRP A 116 -5.88 -8.10 -9.33
C TRP A 116 -5.45 -7.84 -7.91
N LYS A 117 -6.19 -6.97 -7.24
CA LYS A 117 -6.09 -6.73 -5.80
C LYS A 117 -7.35 -6.06 -5.29
N VAL A 118 -7.63 -6.25 -4.02
CA VAL A 118 -8.75 -5.59 -3.34
C VAL A 118 -8.20 -4.44 -2.50
N LEU A 119 -8.34 -3.20 -2.99
CA LEU A 119 -7.77 -2.02 -2.30
C LEU A 119 -8.33 -1.83 -0.87
N ALA A 120 -9.62 -2.08 -0.67
CA ALA A 120 -10.24 -1.98 0.64
C ALA A 120 -9.63 -2.98 1.65
N GLU A 121 -9.32 -4.19 1.19
CA GLU A 121 -8.69 -5.22 1.99
C GLU A 121 -7.24 -4.85 2.33
N HIS A 122 -6.45 -4.35 1.37
CA HIS A 122 -5.10 -3.87 1.64
C HIS A 122 -5.07 -2.79 2.72
N VAL A 123 -5.97 -1.81 2.66
CA VAL A 123 -6.04 -0.73 3.67
C VAL A 123 -6.46 -1.29 5.03
N ASN A 124 -7.45 -2.19 5.07
CA ASN A 124 -7.91 -2.80 6.31
C ASN A 124 -6.83 -3.67 6.97
N LEU A 125 -6.09 -4.45 6.19
CA LEU A 125 -5.00 -5.29 6.70
C LEU A 125 -3.81 -4.44 7.17
N MET A 126 -3.50 -3.35 6.48
CA MET A 126 -2.51 -2.37 6.95
C MET A 126 -2.90 -1.76 8.30
N ASP A 127 -4.16 -1.32 8.47
CA ASP A 127 -4.67 -0.82 9.75
C ASP A 127 -4.58 -1.88 10.86
N ARG A 128 -4.87 -3.15 10.55
CA ARG A 128 -4.72 -4.26 11.50
C ARG A 128 -3.27 -4.51 11.90
N ALA A 129 -2.32 -4.45 10.96
CA ALA A 129 -0.89 -4.56 11.28
C ALA A 129 -0.46 -3.47 12.27
N ILE A 130 -0.87 -2.22 12.02
CA ILE A 130 -0.58 -1.08 12.91
C ILE A 130 -1.23 -1.26 14.29
N LYS A 131 -2.39 -1.93 14.36
CA LYS A 131 -3.06 -2.32 15.62
C LYS A 131 -2.46 -3.58 16.26
N ARG A 132 -1.21 -3.92 15.94
CA ARG A 132 -0.45 -5.04 16.51
C ARG A 132 -1.11 -6.40 16.27
N LYS A 133 -1.70 -6.59 15.09
CA LYS A 133 -2.25 -7.88 14.68
C LYS A 133 -1.26 -8.63 13.79
N PHE A 134 -1.22 -9.94 14.00
CA PHE A 134 -0.53 -10.90 13.15
C PHE A 134 -1.60 -11.70 12.40
N MET A 135 -1.59 -11.61 11.07
CA MET A 135 -2.49 -12.33 10.17
C MET A 135 -1.68 -12.84 8.98
N LEU A 136 -0.94 -13.93 9.19
CA LEU A 136 -0.04 -14.54 8.23
C LEU A 136 -0.45 -15.97 7.86
N GLU A 137 -1.66 -16.37 8.25
CA GLU A 137 -2.16 -17.74 8.09
C GLU A 137 -2.34 -18.14 6.62
N GLU A 138 -2.61 -17.17 5.75
CA GLU A 138 -2.78 -17.41 4.31
C GLU A 138 -1.46 -17.61 3.56
N LEU A 139 -0.32 -17.23 4.16
CA LEU A 139 0.99 -17.47 3.56
C LEU A 139 1.29 -18.97 3.58
N GLY A 140 1.77 -19.49 2.44
CA GLY A 140 2.31 -20.84 2.36
C GLY A 140 3.64 -20.96 3.12
N ASP A 141 4.08 -22.20 3.37
CA ASP A 141 5.30 -22.48 4.13
C ASP A 141 6.55 -21.83 3.51
N GLU A 142 6.63 -21.81 2.18
CA GLU A 142 7.71 -21.16 1.45
C GLU A 142 7.74 -19.64 1.68
N ASP A 143 6.57 -19.00 1.59
CA ASP A 143 6.41 -17.55 1.78
C ASP A 143 6.66 -17.15 3.24
N LYS A 144 6.20 -17.96 4.20
CA LYS A 144 6.51 -17.77 5.63
C LYS A 144 8.01 -17.85 5.89
N ALA A 145 8.67 -18.85 5.32
CA ALA A 145 10.12 -18.98 5.44
C ALA A 145 10.86 -17.78 4.81
N ALA A 146 10.38 -17.27 3.67
CA ALA A 146 10.93 -16.08 3.03
C ALA A 146 10.79 -14.83 3.91
N LEU A 147 9.58 -14.59 4.44
CA LEU A 147 9.31 -13.47 5.33
C LEU A 147 10.16 -13.54 6.61
N ARG A 148 10.23 -14.72 7.24
CA ARG A 148 11.07 -14.94 8.42
C ARG A 148 12.54 -14.61 8.15
N ARG A 149 13.11 -15.10 7.04
CA ARG A 149 14.48 -14.80 6.63
C ARG A 149 14.69 -13.30 6.45
N LEU A 150 13.75 -12.61 5.79
CA LEU A 150 13.81 -11.17 5.59
C LEU A 150 13.85 -10.43 6.93
N LEU A 151 12.91 -10.70 7.84
CA LEU A 151 12.83 -10.03 9.15
C LEU A 151 14.10 -10.24 9.98
N GLN A 152 14.59 -11.48 10.06
CA GLN A 152 15.84 -11.81 10.76
C GLN A 152 17.05 -11.10 10.16
N SER A 153 17.15 -11.07 8.83
CA SER A 153 18.27 -10.42 8.13
C SER A 153 18.22 -8.90 8.21
N HIS A 154 17.01 -8.32 8.26
CA HIS A 154 16.83 -6.88 8.35
C HIS A 154 17.29 -6.36 9.71
N ASN A 155 16.82 -6.98 10.80
CA ASN A 155 17.30 -6.68 12.13
C ASN A 155 17.03 -7.86 13.09
N TYR A 156 18.08 -8.61 13.40
CA TYR A 156 17.96 -9.76 14.29
C TYR A 156 17.56 -9.38 15.72
N GLU A 157 18.00 -8.22 16.24
CA GLU A 157 17.61 -7.78 17.59
C GLU A 157 16.11 -7.46 17.66
N TRP A 158 15.54 -6.88 16.60
CA TRP A 158 14.10 -6.63 16.52
C TRP A 158 13.32 -7.94 16.44
N TRP A 159 13.82 -8.89 15.65
CA TRP A 159 13.24 -10.23 15.55
C TRP A 159 13.26 -10.98 16.89
N ASP A 160 14.39 -10.94 17.62
CA ASP A 160 14.53 -11.61 18.91
C ASP A 160 13.51 -11.08 19.93
N ARG A 161 13.29 -9.76 19.91
CA ARG A 161 12.35 -9.04 20.78
C ARG A 161 10.89 -9.15 20.34
N SER A 162 10.62 -9.60 19.12
CA SER A 162 9.25 -9.72 18.63
C SER A 162 8.44 -10.74 19.44
N PRO A 163 7.12 -10.55 19.54
CA PRO A 163 6.22 -11.49 20.20
C PRO A 163 6.34 -12.90 19.64
N GLU A 164 6.17 -13.91 20.49
CA GLU A 164 6.15 -15.32 20.06
C GLU A 164 5.05 -15.61 19.04
N ASP A 165 3.90 -14.91 19.09
CA ASP A 165 2.83 -15.02 18.09
C ASP A 165 3.34 -14.79 16.65
N LEU A 166 4.22 -13.81 16.44
CA LEU A 166 4.85 -13.62 15.13
C LEU A 166 5.73 -14.81 14.74
N LYS A 167 6.51 -15.33 15.69
CA LYS A 167 7.46 -16.41 15.44
C LYS A 167 6.73 -17.72 15.17
N ASP A 168 5.62 -17.97 15.87
CA ASP A 168 4.75 -19.13 15.73
C ASP A 168 4.01 -19.11 14.38
N GLN A 169 3.50 -17.95 13.94
CA GLN A 169 2.88 -17.83 12.62
C GLN A 169 3.88 -17.97 11.45
N LEU A 170 5.18 -17.82 11.73
CA LEU A 170 6.29 -17.97 10.78
C LEU A 170 7.13 -19.23 11.00
N ALA A 171 6.66 -20.15 11.85
CA ALA A 171 7.38 -21.36 12.25
C ALA A 171 7.49 -22.38 11.11
#